data_AF-A0AAW2CA33-F1
#
_entry.id   AF-A0AAW2CA33-F1
#
_cell.length_a   1.000
_cell.length_b   1.000
_cell.length_c   1.000
_cell.angle_alpha   90.00
_cell.angle_beta   90.00
_cell.angle_gamma   90.00
#
_symmetry.space_group_name_H-M   'P 1'
#
loop_
_entity.id
_entity.type
_entity.pdbx_description
1 polymer ?
#
loop_
_entity_poly.entity_id
_entity_poly.type
_entity_poly.pdbx_seq_one_letter_code
_entity_poly.pdbx_strand_id
1 'polypeptide(L)'
;MRSLGQDNWKIAAALMGSYIGGSVNYIAISEALGFSPSVLAAGVAADNVICALYFLSLIALASRIPPAASANDVSVDVESDSGGKLPVLQTATAVAISFLICKTSTYLTNISGI
;
A
#
# COMPACT_ATOMS: atom_id res chain seq x y z
N MET A 1 6.81 -13.37 21.82
CA MET A 1 7.49 -13.56 20.50
C MET A 1 8.03 -14.99 20.25
N ARG A 2 8.02 -15.92 21.22
CA ARG A 2 8.45 -17.33 21.02
C ARG A 2 7.72 -18.12 19.92
N SER A 3 6.53 -17.68 19.49
CA SER A 3 5.67 -18.42 18.54
C SER A 3 6.02 -18.24 17.06
N LEU A 4 6.91 -17.32 16.71
CA LEU A 4 7.25 -16.99 15.31
C LEU A 4 8.52 -17.71 14.81
N GLY A 5 9.01 -18.71 15.54
CA GLY A 5 10.24 -19.44 15.19
C GLY A 5 11.52 -18.69 15.59
N GLN A 6 12.67 -19.21 15.15
CA GLN A 6 14.01 -18.75 15.58
C GLN A 6 14.44 -17.42 14.94
N ASP A 7 13.78 -17.02 13.84
CA ASP A 7 14.03 -15.78 13.08
C ASP A 7 13.08 -14.63 13.44
N ASN A 8 12.23 -14.83 14.45
CA ASN A 8 11.27 -13.86 14.97
C ASN A 8 11.88 -12.48 15.30
N TRP A 9 13.02 -12.46 15.97
CA TRP A 9 13.73 -11.22 16.33
C TRP A 9 14.30 -10.53 15.09
N LYS A 10 14.68 -11.31 14.06
CA LYS A 10 15.20 -10.76 12.80
C LYS A 10 14.09 -10.03 12.04
N ILE A 11 12.92 -10.66 11.91
CA ILE A 11 11.73 -10.07 11.27
C ILE A 11 11.33 -8.78 11.98
N ALA A 12 11.32 -8.77 13.31
CA ALA A 12 11.02 -7.59 14.09
C ALA A 12 12.05 -6.46 13.86
N ALA A 13 13.34 -6.77 13.80
CA ALA A 13 14.39 -5.78 13.52
C ALA A 13 14.25 -5.17 12.11
N ALA A 14 13.96 -5.99 11.10
CA ALA A 14 13.75 -5.51 9.74
C ALA A 14 12.50 -4.61 9.65
N LEU A 15 11.37 -5.03 10.23
CA LEU A 15 10.14 -4.24 10.29
C LEU A 15 10.37 -2.89 11.00
N MET A 16 11.07 -2.89 12.13
CA MET A 16 11.41 -1.65 12.84
C MET A 16 12.30 -0.72 12.00
N GLY A 17 13.27 -1.25 11.27
CA GLY A 17 14.10 -0.45 10.37
C GLY A 17 13.30 0.19 9.22
N SER A 18 12.21 -0.44 8.82
CA SER A 18 11.29 0.09 7.79
C SER A 18 10.71 1.45 8.16
N TYR A 19 10.53 1.73 9.47
CA TYR A 19 10.01 3.03 9.92
C TYR A 19 11.00 4.18 9.85
N ILE A 20 12.31 3.90 9.69
CA ILE A 20 13.34 4.93 9.54
C ILE A 20 13.66 5.19 8.06
N GLY A 21 13.74 4.14 7.25
CA GLY A 21 14.20 4.23 5.86
C GLY A 21 13.29 3.57 4.82
N GLY A 22 12.06 3.23 5.19
CA GLY A 22 11.09 2.60 4.30
C GLY A 22 11.45 1.18 3.87
N SER A 23 10.86 0.75 2.77
CA SER A 23 11.01 -0.61 2.22
C SER A 23 12.44 -0.95 1.81
N VAL A 24 13.23 0.02 1.37
CA VAL A 24 14.65 -0.20 1.04
C VAL A 24 15.48 -0.57 2.27
N ASN A 25 15.18 0.02 3.42
CA ASN A 25 15.87 -0.30 4.67
C ASN A 25 15.43 -1.66 5.23
N TYR A 26 14.16 -2.03 5.05
CA TYR A 26 13.69 -3.38 5.33
C TYR A 26 14.54 -4.42 4.60
N ILE A 27 14.68 -4.26 3.28
CA ILE A 27 15.42 -5.17 2.40
C ILE A 27 16.90 -5.25 2.84
N ALA A 28 17.54 -4.11 3.07
CA ALA A 28 18.94 -4.07 3.50
C ALA A 28 19.20 -4.79 4.83
N ILE A 29 18.31 -4.59 5.82
CA ILE A 29 18.43 -5.25 7.13
C ILE A 29 18.16 -6.76 7.01
N SER A 30 17.18 -7.16 6.19
CA SER A 30 16.91 -8.58 5.95
C SER A 30 18.06 -9.29 5.21
N GLU A 31 18.77 -8.60 4.33
CA GLU A 31 19.99 -9.12 3.70
C GLU A 31 21.12 -9.26 4.73
N ALA A 32 21.35 -8.24 5.56
CA ALA A 32 22.36 -8.27 6.62
C ALA A 32 22.11 -9.36 7.69
N LEU A 33 20.84 -9.67 7.97
CA LEU A 33 20.43 -10.70 8.93
C LEU A 33 20.27 -12.10 8.31
N GLY A 34 20.49 -12.24 7.00
CA GLY A 34 20.47 -13.51 6.27
C GLY A 34 19.08 -14.12 6.15
N PHE A 35 18.07 -13.32 5.81
CA PHE A 35 16.72 -13.84 5.58
C PHE A 35 16.69 -14.71 4.33
N SER A 36 15.91 -15.80 4.39
CA SER A 36 15.48 -16.48 3.18
C SER A 36 14.49 -15.60 2.41
N PRO A 37 14.51 -15.59 1.06
CA PRO A 37 13.55 -14.83 0.25
C PRO A 37 12.08 -15.12 0.60
N SER A 38 11.77 -16.34 1.04
CA SER A 38 10.42 -16.71 1.48
C SER A 38 10.00 -15.99 2.76
N VAL A 39 10.91 -15.82 3.71
CA VAL A 39 10.66 -15.11 4.98
C VAL A 39 10.54 -13.61 4.73
N LEU A 40 11.37 -13.07 3.84
CA LEU A 40 11.28 -11.68 3.41
C LEU A 40 9.88 -11.38 2.85
N ALA A 41 9.44 -12.17 1.87
CA ALA A 41 8.15 -12.03 1.22
C ALA A 41 6.98 -12.26 2.20
N ALA A 42 7.09 -13.26 3.07
CA ALA A 42 6.09 -13.52 4.11
C ALA A 42 5.96 -12.34 5.09
N GLY A 43 7.07 -11.68 5.46
CA GLY A 43 7.06 -10.50 6.32
C GLY A 43 6.31 -9.33 5.69
N VAL A 44 6.57 -9.04 4.41
CA VAL A 44 5.85 -7.98 3.66
C VAL A 44 4.37 -8.33 3.48
N ALA A 45 4.06 -9.60 3.19
CA ALA A 45 2.67 -10.05 3.08
C ALA A 45 1.93 -9.92 4.41
N ALA A 46 2.56 -10.30 5.52
CA ALA A 46 1.99 -10.17 6.86
C ALA A 46 1.73 -8.70 7.23
N ASP A 47 2.67 -7.80 6.92
CA ASP A 47 2.52 -6.35 7.15
C ASP A 47 1.30 -5.77 6.40
N ASN A 48 1.16 -6.12 5.12
CA ASN A 48 0.02 -5.69 4.30
C ASN A 48 -1.32 -6.22 4.82
N VAL A 49 -1.37 -7.48 5.27
CA VAL A 49 -2.58 -8.08 5.86
C VAL A 49 -2.95 -7.35 7.16
N ILE A 50 -1.98 -7.07 8.02
CA ILE A 50 -2.22 -6.34 9.28
C ILE A 50 -2.71 -4.92 8.99
N CYS A 51 -2.11 -4.21 8.03
CA CYS A 51 -2.56 -2.90 7.58
C CYS A 51 -4.01 -2.95 7.06
N ALA A 52 -4.36 -3.94 6.24
CA ALA A 52 -5.72 -4.10 5.73
C ALA A 52 -6.72 -4.34 6.87
N LEU A 53 -6.40 -5.21 7.82
CA LEU A 53 -7.24 -5.46 9.00
C LEU A 53 -7.40 -4.21 9.87
N TYR A 54 -6.33 -3.44 10.05
CA TYR A 54 -6.35 -2.19 10.79
C TYR A 54 -7.31 -1.18 10.15
N PHE A 55 -7.17 -0.90 8.84
CA PHE A 55 -8.05 0.03 8.15
C PHE A 55 -9.49 -0.47 8.07
N LEU A 56 -9.70 -1.76 7.83
CA LEU A 56 -11.03 -2.34 7.81
C LEU A 56 -11.71 -2.21 9.19
N SER A 57 -10.96 -2.40 10.27
CA SER A 57 -11.45 -2.19 11.64
C SER A 57 -11.78 -0.72 11.91
N LEU A 58 -10.93 0.22 11.47
CA LEU A 58 -11.20 1.65 11.59
C LEU A 58 -12.43 2.08 10.80
N ILE A 59 -12.59 1.60 9.56
CA ILE A 59 -13.76 1.89 8.72
C ILE A 59 -15.02 1.28 9.34
N ALA A 60 -14.94 0.04 9.84
CA ALA A 60 -16.05 -0.60 10.54
C ALA A 60 -16.43 0.17 11.81
N LEU A 61 -15.46 0.67 12.58
CA LEU A 61 -15.71 1.49 13.75
C LEU A 61 -16.31 2.86 13.37
N ALA A 62 -15.77 3.53 12.35
CA ALA A 62 -16.27 4.80 11.84
C ALA A 62 -17.71 4.68 11.35
N SER A 63 -18.09 3.56 10.72
CA SER A 63 -19.47 3.31 10.26
C SER A 63 -20.50 3.24 11.40
N ARG A 64 -20.05 3.03 12.64
CA ARG A 64 -20.89 2.97 13.84
C ARG A 64 -21.01 4.31 14.56
N ILE A 65 -20.21 5.30 14.18
CA ILE A 65 -20.26 6.65 14.74
C ILE A 65 -21.24 7.45 13.88
N PRO A 66 -22.38 7.94 14.42
CA PRO A 66 -23.26 8.81 13.66
C PRO A 66 -22.46 10.05 13.20
N PRO A 67 -22.64 10.50 11.95
CA PRO A 67 -21.86 11.62 11.45
C PRO A 67 -22.12 12.83 12.34
N ALA A 68 -21.06 13.35 12.96
CA ALA A 68 -21.14 14.64 13.63
C ALA A 68 -21.54 15.66 12.56
N ALA A 69 -22.61 16.43 12.81
CA ALA A 69 -23.05 17.46 11.89
C ALA A 69 -21.87 18.40 11.59
N SER A 70 -21.46 18.41 10.31
CA SER A 70 -20.53 19.33 9.65
C SER A 70 -19.09 19.42 10.19
N ALA A 71 -18.11 19.03 9.36
CA ALA A 71 -17.28 20.00 8.63
C ALA A 71 -16.21 19.28 7.79
N ASN A 72 -16.30 19.51 6.48
CA ASN A 72 -15.28 19.26 5.46
C ASN A 72 -14.89 17.79 5.24
N ASP A 73 -15.71 17.11 4.44
CA ASP A 73 -15.19 16.17 3.46
C ASP A 73 -13.97 16.81 2.81
N VAL A 74 -12.79 16.21 3.01
CA VAL A 74 -11.64 16.48 2.14
C VAL A 74 -12.06 15.96 0.78
N SER A 75 -12.64 16.87 -0.01
CA SER A 75 -12.69 16.77 -1.45
C SER A 75 -11.25 16.64 -1.91
N VAL A 76 -10.81 15.41 -2.13
CA VAL A 76 -9.77 15.17 -3.12
C VAL A 76 -10.35 15.74 -4.40
N ASP A 77 -9.84 16.90 -4.78
CA ASP A 77 -10.18 17.59 -6.02
C ASP A 77 -9.68 16.72 -7.17
N VAL A 78 -10.49 15.72 -7.49
CA VAL A 78 -10.46 15.10 -8.81
C VAL A 78 -11.22 16.10 -9.66
N GLU A 79 -10.47 16.87 -10.43
CA GLU A 79 -10.98 17.72 -11.50
C GLU A 79 -11.98 16.89 -12.33
N SER A 80 -13.25 17.03 -11.99
CA SER A 80 -14.36 16.39 -12.66
C SER A 80 -14.82 17.39 -13.70
N ASP A 81 -14.19 17.36 -14.87
CA ASP A 81 -14.71 18.06 -16.02
C ASP A 81 -16.16 17.64 -16.27
N SER A 82 -17.01 18.65 -16.21
CA SER A 82 -18.46 18.58 -16.19
C SER A 82 -18.97 18.16 -17.55
N GLY A 83 -19.64 17.00 -17.63
CA GLY A 83 -20.38 16.67 -18.84
C GLY A 83 -21.07 15.31 -18.85
N GLY A 84 -22.09 15.15 -18.00
CA GLY A 84 -23.22 14.20 -18.13
C GLY A 84 -23.08 12.99 -19.06
N LYS A 85 -22.07 12.13 -18.86
CA LYS A 85 -21.88 10.91 -19.65
C LYS A 85 -21.78 9.70 -18.73
N LEU A 86 -22.75 8.81 -18.93
CA LEU A 86 -22.95 7.44 -18.44
C LEU A 86 -21.80 6.87 -17.59
N PRO A 87 -22.08 6.27 -16.41
CA PRO A 87 -21.07 5.74 -15.48
C PRO A 87 -20.07 4.75 -16.13
N VAL A 88 -20.48 4.09 -17.22
CA VAL A 88 -19.62 3.23 -18.05
C VAL A 88 -18.45 3.99 -18.68
N LEU A 89 -18.66 5.23 -19.15
CA LEU A 89 -17.61 6.04 -19.77
C LEU A 89 -16.57 6.48 -18.73
N GLN A 90 -17.01 6.87 -17.53
CA GLN A 90 -16.10 7.25 -16.44
C GLN A 90 -15.23 6.07 -15.99
N THR A 91 -15.82 4.87 -15.85
CA THR A 91 -15.03 3.65 -15.58
C THR A 91 -14.06 3.32 -16.72
N ALA A 92 -14.47 3.49 -17.97
CA ALA A 92 -13.60 3.24 -19.13
C ALA A 92 -12.42 4.22 -19.16
N THR A 93 -12.65 5.51 -18.85
CA THR A 93 -11.61 6.53 -18.77
C THR A 93 -10.65 6.24 -17.61
N ALA A 94 -11.14 5.86 -16.44
CA ALA A 94 -10.29 5.49 -15.30
C ALA A 94 -9.39 4.29 -15.62
N VAL A 95 -9.92 3.28 -16.31
CA VAL A 95 -9.14 2.11 -16.76
C VAL A 95 -8.11 2.51 -17.82
N ALA A 96 -8.47 3.38 -18.77
CA ALA A 96 -7.55 3.88 -19.78
C ALA A 96 -6.38 4.68 -19.15
N ILE A 97 -6.68 5.55 -18.18
CA ILE A 97 -5.66 6.30 -17.42
C ILE A 97 -4.76 5.33 -16.65
N SER A 98 -5.32 4.30 -16.03
CA SER A 98 -4.53 3.28 -15.31
C SER A 98 -3.55 2.56 -16.24
N PHE A 99 -4.00 2.12 -17.41
CA PHE A 99 -3.12 1.50 -18.42
C PHE A 99 -2.08 2.47 -18.95
N LEU A 100 -2.40 3.75 -19.11
CA LEU A 100 -1.45 4.78 -19.54
C LEU A 100 -0.34 4.97 -18.51
N ILE A 101 -0.69 5.01 -17.22
CA ILE A 101 0.27 5.11 -16.12
C ILE A 101 1.17 3.88 -16.11
N CYS A 102 0.59 2.67 -16.18
CA CYS A 102 1.37 1.43 -16.24
C CYS A 102 2.33 1.42 -17.45
N LYS A 103 1.85 1.80 -18.64
CA LYS A 103 2.67 1.77 -19.87
C LYS A 103 3.80 2.81 -19.84
N THR A 104 3.53 3.98 -19.24
CA THR A 104 4.55 5.01 -19.00
C THR A 104 5.59 4.53 -18.00
N SER A 105 5.17 3.88 -16.91
CA SER A 105 6.06 3.28 -15.92
C SER A 105 6.95 2.19 -16.52
N THR A 106 6.40 1.28 -17.33
CA THR A 106 7.18 0.25 -18.03
C THR A 106 8.15 0.87 -19.02
N TYR A 107 7.74 1.91 -19.76
CA TYR A 107 8.62 2.62 -20.69
C TYR A 107 9.79 3.29 -19.97
N LEU A 108 9.52 3.95 -18.84
CA LEU A 108 10.54 4.57 -18.01
C LEU A 108 11.52 3.52 -17.44
N THR A 109 11.00 2.37 -16.99
CA THR A 109 11.82 1.24 -16.53
C THR A 109 12.74 0.73 -17.64
N ASN A 110 12.22 0.60 -18.87
CA ASN A 110 12.99 0.15 -20.04
C ASN A 110 14.07 1.17 -20.47
N ILE A 111 13.82 2.48 -20.30
CA ILE A 111 14.78 3.54 -20.65
C ILE A 111 15.89 3.67 -19.60
N SER A 112 15.57 3.42 -18.33
CA SER A 112 16.53 3.51 -17.22
C SER A 112 17.37 2.24 -17.02
N GLY A 113 17.07 1.16 -17.76
CA GLY A 113 17.93 -0.03 -17.81
C GLY A 113 18.00 -0.82 -16.49
N ILE A 114 16.90 -0.86 -15.73
CA ILE A 114 16.69 -1.79 -14.61
C ILE A 114 15.80 -2.94 -15.10
#